data_AF-A0A924X7G4-F1
#
_entry.id   AF-A0A924X7G4-F1
#
_cell.length_a   1.000
_cell.length_b   1.000
_cell.length_c   1.000
_cell.angle_alpha   90.00
_cell.angle_beta   90.00
_cell.angle_gamma   90.00
#
_symmetry.space_group_name_H-M   'P 1'
#
loop_
_entity.id
_entity.type
_entity.pdbx_description
1 polymer ?
#
loop_
_entity_poly.entity_id
_entity_poly.type
_entity_poly.pdbx_seq_one_letter_code
_entity_poly.pdbx_strand_id
1 'polypeptide(L)'
;MRNSIPSGVGKAAWLFLAPALILIFVFFFLPVLASLVLSVTDFDIYAIANPQTTRFVGLKNYSRLLQSPEFWQALRNTFYFALVGGPLTIALSLATALLLNHK
;
A
#
# COMPACT_ATOMS: atom_id res chain seq x y z
N MET A 1 0.53 17.71 42.10
CA MET A 1 1.67 16.83 41.80
C MET A 1 1.95 16.91 40.30
N ARG A 2 3.03 17.58 39.88
CA ARG A 2 3.38 17.79 38.46
C ARG A 2 4.36 16.69 38.06
N ASN A 3 3.91 15.65 37.37
CA ASN A 3 4.77 14.58 36.87
C ASN A 3 5.72 15.14 35.81
N SER A 4 6.96 15.40 36.20
CA SER A 4 8.07 15.64 35.28
C SER A 4 8.42 14.33 34.59
N ILE A 5 7.93 14.15 33.36
CA ILE A 5 8.31 13.04 32.48
C ILE A 5 9.84 12.98 32.40
N PRO A 6 10.49 11.87 32.76
CA PRO A 6 11.94 11.75 32.63
C PRO A 6 12.37 11.92 31.18
N SER A 7 13.32 12.83 30.91
CA SER A 7 13.81 13.15 29.56
C SER A 7 14.43 11.96 28.82
N GLY A 8 14.69 10.84 29.51
CA GLY A 8 15.18 9.58 28.94
C GLY A 8 14.10 8.69 28.30
N VAL A 9 12.81 8.90 28.59
CA VAL A 9 11.72 8.06 28.06
C VAL A 9 11.63 8.16 26.54
N GLY A 10 11.87 9.34 25.97
CA GLY A 10 11.81 9.53 24.52
C GLY A 10 12.85 8.68 23.78
N LYS A 11 14.10 8.64 24.26
CA LYS A 11 15.17 7.86 23.62
C LYS A 11 14.91 6.35 23.72
N ALA A 12 14.46 5.87 24.88
CA ALA A 12 14.11 4.47 25.08
C ALA A 12 12.90 4.05 24.22
N ALA A 13 11.90 4.91 24.08
CA ALA A 13 10.75 4.68 23.21
C ALA A 13 11.16 4.56 21.73
N TRP A 14 12.01 5.46 21.23
CA TRP A 14 12.51 5.38 19.85
C TRP A 14 13.35 4.12 19.59
N LEU A 15 14.20 3.72 20.53
CA LEU A 15 14.98 2.47 20.43
C LEU A 15 14.09 1.22 20.41
N PHE A 16 13.00 1.22 21.19
CA PHE A 16 12.02 0.14 21.18
C PHE A 16 11.20 0.08 19.89
N LEU A 17 10.82 1.23 19.33
CA LEU A 17 10.10 1.31 18.04
C LEU A 17 11.02 1.03 16.84
N ALA A 18 12.31 1.33 16.95
CA ALA A 18 13.24 1.32 15.82
C ALA A 18 13.22 0.00 15.02
N PRO A 19 13.26 -1.22 15.62
CA PRO A 19 13.22 -2.46 14.86
C PRO A 19 11.96 -2.60 14.02
N ALA A 20 10.79 -2.28 14.58
CA ALA A 20 9.52 -2.35 13.85
C ALA A 20 9.46 -1.32 12.71
N LEU A 21 9.92 -0.09 12.97
CA LEU A 21 9.97 0.96 11.95
C LEU A 21 10.95 0.64 10.83
N ILE A 22 12.10 0.04 11.14
CA ILE A 22 13.08 -0.42 10.15
C ILE A 22 12.45 -1.50 9.27
N LEU A 23 11.76 -2.48 9.87
CA LEU A 23 11.09 -3.53 9.10
C LEU A 23 10.00 -2.96 8.20
N ILE A 24 9.15 -2.06 8.72
CA ILE A 24 8.14 -1.36 7.91
C ILE A 24 8.84 -0.60 6.77
N PHE A 25 9.91 0.12 7.03
CA PHE A 25 10.61 0.87 6.00
C PHE A 25 11.19 -0.05 4.91
N VAL A 26 11.92 -1.09 5.30
CA VAL A 26 12.60 -1.99 4.37
C VAL A 26 11.62 -2.85 3.57
N PHE A 27 10.53 -3.32 4.17
CA PHE A 27 9.61 -4.25 3.50
C PHE A 27 8.39 -3.58 2.89
N PHE A 28 8.09 -2.32 3.24
CA PHE A 28 6.97 -1.58 2.67
C PHE A 28 7.45 -0.44 1.78
N PHE A 29 8.23 0.49 2.33
CA PHE A 29 8.61 1.71 1.60
C PHE A 29 9.61 1.43 0.48
N LEU A 30 10.62 0.60 0.72
CA LEU A 30 11.63 0.29 -0.30
C LEU A 30 11.00 -0.37 -1.54
N PRO A 31 10.15 -1.42 -1.42
CA PRO A 31 9.46 -1.98 -2.59
C PRO A 31 8.55 -0.96 -3.29
N VAL A 32 7.83 -0.11 -2.56
CA VAL A 32 6.98 0.93 -3.16
C VAL A 32 7.82 1.91 -3.99
N LEU A 33 8.94 2.40 -3.44
CA LEU A 33 9.84 3.30 -4.16
C LEU A 33 10.44 2.62 -5.39
N ALA A 34 10.85 1.36 -5.27
CA ALA A 34 11.34 0.58 -6.39
C ALA A 34 10.26 0.44 -7.49
N SER A 35 9.02 0.11 -7.13
CA SER A 35 7.91 0.02 -8.07
C SER A 35 7.59 1.35 -8.75
N LEU A 36 7.73 2.48 -8.05
CA LEU A 36 7.56 3.82 -8.64
C LEU A 36 8.67 4.17 -9.64
N VAL A 37 9.92 3.77 -9.36
CA VAL A 37 11.02 3.95 -10.33
C VAL A 37 10.82 3.03 -11.53
N LEU A 38 10.37 1.80 -11.31
CA LEU A 38 10.10 0.84 -12.39
C LEU A 38 8.88 1.22 -13.25
N SER A 39 7.88 1.90 -12.69
CA SER A 39 6.69 2.28 -13.46
C SER A 39 6.98 3.27 -14.59
N VAL A 40 8.09 4.02 -14.48
CA VAL A 40 8.57 4.97 -15.50
C VAL A 40 9.66 4.39 -16.41
N THR A 41 9.98 3.11 -16.26
CA THR A 41 10.92 2.38 -17.12
C THR A 41 10.20 1.33 -17.97
N ASP A 42 10.82 0.94 -19.07
CA ASP A 42 10.44 -0.18 -19.92
C ASP A 42 11.06 -1.43 -19.32
N PHE A 43 10.54 -1.85 -18.16
CA PHE A 43 11.05 -3.01 -17.43
C PHE A 43 10.31 -4.27 -17.89
N ASP A 44 11.05 -5.19 -18.49
CA ASP A 44 10.58 -6.54 -18.82
C ASP A 44 11.24 -7.54 -17.86
N ILE A 45 10.61 -8.69 -17.62
CA ILE A 45 11.16 -9.77 -16.79
C ILE A 45 12.52 -10.25 -17.33
N TYR A 46 12.75 -10.13 -18.64
CA TYR A 46 14.04 -10.40 -19.28
C TYR A 46 15.13 -9.39 -18.90
N ALA A 47 14.76 -8.17 -18.49
CA ALA A 47 15.69 -7.17 -17.98
C ALA A 47 16.26 -7.54 -16.59
N ILE A 48 15.68 -8.52 -15.90
CA ILE A 48 16.27 -9.11 -14.68
C ILE A 48 17.59 -9.82 -15.00
N ALA A 49 17.69 -10.47 -16.16
CA ALA A 49 18.90 -11.15 -16.60
C ALA A 49 19.92 -10.20 -17.24
N ASN A 50 19.46 -9.07 -17.79
CA ASN A 50 20.33 -8.03 -18.35
C ASN A 50 19.81 -6.63 -18.00
N PRO A 51 20.33 -5.99 -16.93
CA PRO A 51 19.90 -4.66 -16.51
C PRO A 51 20.10 -3.57 -17.56
N GLN A 52 20.98 -3.77 -18.55
CA GLN A 52 21.25 -2.80 -19.61
C GLN A 52 20.10 -2.63 -20.60
N THR A 53 19.11 -3.53 -20.60
CA THR A 53 17.93 -3.42 -21.46
C THR A 53 16.81 -2.58 -20.84
N THR A 54 16.93 -2.19 -19.56
CA THR A 54 15.95 -1.32 -18.90
C THR A 54 16.09 0.10 -19.45
N ARG A 55 15.11 0.54 -20.24
CA ARG A 55 15.08 1.88 -20.82
C ARG A 55 14.15 2.79 -20.03
N PHE A 56 14.59 3.99 -19.68
CA PHE A 56 13.70 5.00 -19.12
C PHE A 56 12.70 5.48 -20.19
N VAL A 57 11.40 5.40 -19.92
CA VAL A 57 10.32 5.80 -20.86
C VAL A 57 9.42 6.90 -20.29
N GLY A 58 9.71 7.39 -19.10
CA GLY A 58 8.93 8.43 -18.43
C GLY A 58 7.47 8.00 -18.24
N LEU A 59 6.53 8.86 -18.63
CA LEU A 59 5.09 8.63 -18.43
C LEU A 59 4.41 7.81 -19.53
N LYS A 60 5.17 7.26 -20.48
CA LYS A 60 4.60 6.51 -21.62
C LYS A 60 3.78 5.28 -21.20
N ASN A 61 4.16 4.62 -20.11
CA ASN A 61 3.41 3.50 -19.56
C ASN A 61 2.02 3.95 -19.09
N TYR A 62 1.94 5.09 -18.41
CA TYR A 62 0.68 5.67 -17.96
C TYR A 62 -0.21 6.09 -19.12
N SER A 63 0.33 6.72 -20.16
CA SER A 63 -0.48 7.11 -21.33
C SER A 63 -1.07 5.90 -22.05
N ARG A 64 -0.29 4.82 -22.20
CA ARG A 64 -0.78 3.54 -22.77
C ARG A 64 -1.88 2.93 -21.89
N LEU A 65 -1.66 2.91 -20.58
CA LEU A 65 -2.62 2.35 -19.62
C LEU A 65 -3.96 3.10 -19.63
N LEU A 66 -3.93 4.43 -19.65
CA LEU A 66 -5.13 5.26 -19.67
C LEU A 66 -5.93 5.16 -20.99
N GLN A 67 -5.30 4.69 -22.07
CA GLN A 67 -5.96 4.45 -23.36
C GLN A 67 -6.50 3.01 -23.48
N SER A 68 -6.15 2.10 -22.55
CA SER A 68 -6.60 0.71 -22.58
C SER A 68 -8.03 0.58 -22.03
N PRO A 69 -8.97 0.00 -22.80
CA PRO A 69 -10.30 -0.33 -22.31
C PRO A 69 -10.29 -1.29 -21.11
N GLU A 70 -9.34 -2.23 -21.11
CA GLU A 70 -9.16 -3.24 -20.07
C GLU A 70 -8.80 -2.60 -18.73
N PHE A 71 -7.95 -1.56 -18.74
CA PHE A 71 -7.61 -0.79 -17.54
C PHE A 71 -8.87 -0.19 -16.90
N TRP A 72 -9.72 0.48 -17.69
CA TRP A 72 -10.94 1.09 -17.18
C TRP A 72 -11.96 0.06 -16.71
N GLN A 73 -12.05 -1.08 -17.40
CA GLN A 73 -12.90 -2.18 -16.96
C GLN A 73 -12.44 -2.73 -15.60
N ALA A 74 -11.15 -3.02 -15.45
CA ALA A 74 -10.58 -3.49 -14.20
C ALA A 74 -10.78 -2.46 -13.08
N LEU A 75 -10.51 -1.19 -13.36
CA LEU A 75 -10.66 -0.10 -12.39
C LEU A 75 -12.11 0.00 -11.88
N ARG A 76 -13.09 -0.01 -12.78
CA ARG A 76 -14.52 -0.02 -12.40
C ARG A 76 -14.89 -1.23 -11.56
N ASN A 77 -14.40 -2.42 -11.93
CA ASN A 77 -14.66 -3.64 -11.17
C ASN A 77 -14.11 -3.51 -9.74
N THR A 78 -12.87 -3.04 -9.59
CA THR A 78 -12.26 -2.81 -8.28
C THR A 78 -13.04 -1.80 -7.45
N PHE A 79 -13.45 -0.67 -8.04
CA PHE A 79 -14.29 0.31 -7.35
C PHE A 79 -15.65 -0.28 -6.94
N TYR A 80 -16.29 -1.06 -7.81
CA TYR A 80 -17.54 -1.75 -7.49
C TYR A 80 -17.36 -2.69 -6.29
N PHE A 81 -16.32 -3.53 -6.30
CA PHE A 81 -16.03 -4.42 -5.17
C PHE A 81 -15.70 -3.65 -3.89
N ALA A 82 -14.92 -2.58 -3.96
CA ALA A 82 -14.55 -1.80 -2.77
C ALA A 82 -15.77 -1.07 -2.17
N LEU A 83 -16.60 -0.44 -3.01
CA LEU A 83 -17.72 0.38 -2.58
C LEU A 83 -18.97 -0.43 -2.22
N VAL A 84 -19.16 -1.61 -2.80
CA VAL A 84 -20.28 -2.49 -2.46
C VAL A 84 -19.87 -3.51 -1.42
N GLY A 85 -18.75 -4.21 -1.66
CA GLY A 85 -18.27 -5.28 -0.77
C GLY A 85 -17.92 -4.77 0.62
N GLY A 86 -17.16 -3.67 0.71
CA GLY A 86 -16.73 -3.11 2.01
C GLY A 86 -17.92 -2.75 2.91
N PRO A 87 -18.84 -1.88 2.47
CA PRO A 87 -20.03 -1.53 3.25
C PRO A 87 -20.94 -2.72 3.53
N LEU A 88 -21.11 -3.64 2.58
CA LEU A 88 -21.92 -4.84 2.80
C LEU A 88 -21.34 -5.71 3.92
N THR A 89 -20.02 -5.92 3.93
CA THR A 89 -19.35 -6.67 5.01
C THR A 89 -19.57 -5.98 6.36
N ILE A 90 -19.40 -4.65 6.44
CA ILE A 90 -19.63 -3.89 7.67
C ILE A 90 -21.09 -4.01 8.12
N ALA A 91 -22.04 -3.86 7.20
CA ALA A 91 -23.47 -3.95 7.49
C ALA A 91 -23.85 -5.34 8.03
N LEU A 92 -23.34 -6.41 7.42
CA LEU A 92 -23.57 -7.78 7.88
C LEU A 92 -22.91 -8.06 9.23
N SER A 93 -21.69 -7.60 9.46
CA SER A 93 -21.02 -7.71 10.76
C SER A 93 -21.79 -6.97 11.85
N LEU A 94 -22.29 -5.77 11.57
CA LEU A 94 -23.09 -4.99 12.51
C LEU A 94 -24.44 -5.65 12.79
N ALA A 95 -25.16 -6.09 11.75
CA ALA A 95 -26.42 -6.80 11.91
C ALA A 95 -26.26 -8.05 12.78
N THR A 96 -25.20 -8.83 12.53
CA THR A 96 -24.87 -10.01 13.34
C THR A 96 -24.55 -9.63 14.79
N ALA A 97 -23.76 -8.58 15.01
CA ALA A 97 -23.45 -8.10 16.36
C ALA A 97 -24.71 -7.68 17.12
N LEU A 98 -25.65 -6.96 16.48
CA LEU A 98 -26.90 -6.54 17.10
C LEU A 98 -27.81 -7.72 17.46
N LEU A 99 -27.88 -8.74 16.61
CA LEU A 99 -28.64 -9.97 16.90
C LEU A 99 -28.07 -10.73 18.10
N LEU A 100 -26.74 -10.81 18.21
CA LEU A 100 -26.06 -11.49 19.32
C LEU A 100 -26.11 -10.67 20.63
N ASN A 101 -26.07 -9.33 20.51
CA ASN A 101 -26.12 -8.39 21.64
C ASN A 101 -27.54 -8.20 22.20
N HIS A 102 -28.53 -8.97 21.74
CA HIS A 102 -29.90 -8.94 22.26
C HIS A 102 -30.13 -9.94 23.41
N LYS A 103 -29.15 -10.03 24.32
CA LYS A 103 -29.23 -10.62 25.66
C LYS A 103 -28.57 -9.70 26.67
#